data_AF-A0A966J2G3-F1
#
_entry.id   AF-A0A966J2G3-F1
#
_cell.length_a   1.000
_cell.length_b   1.000
_cell.length_c   1.000
_cell.angle_alpha   90.00
_cell.angle_beta   90.00
_cell.angle_gamma   90.00
#
_symmetry.space_group_name_H-M   'P 1'
#
loop_
_entity.id
_entity.type
_entity.pdbx_description
1 polymer ?
#
loop_
_entity_poly.entity_id
_entity_poly.type
_entity_poly.pdbx_seq_one_letter_code
_entity_poly.pdbx_strand_id
1 'polypeptide(L)'
;TKHGVLTDRPETLSNDFFVNLLSMDTQWTPMTGSTEVFEGRDRVTGDVKYTATRVDLIFGSHSELRAVAEVYGQNDNREKFVHDFVAAWNKVMNADRFDVA
;
A
#
# COMPACT_ATOMS: atom_id res chain seq x y z
N THR A 1 7.94 4.21 -14.05
CA THR A 1 6.49 4.16 -13.73
C THR A 1 6.32 4.24 -12.22
N LYS A 2 5.18 4.77 -11.73
CA LYS A 2 4.91 4.92 -10.29
C LYS A 2 3.99 3.80 -9.81
N HIS A 3 4.51 2.56 -9.74
CA HIS A 3 3.74 1.43 -9.23
C HIS A 3 3.57 1.54 -7.71
N GLY A 4 2.40 1.17 -7.18
CA GLY A 4 2.15 1.14 -5.74
C GLY A 4 1.98 2.52 -5.08
N VAL A 5 2.12 3.63 -5.83
CA VAL A 5 1.86 4.98 -5.33
C VAL A 5 0.34 5.25 -5.41
N LEU A 6 -0.39 4.68 -4.45
CA LEU A 6 -1.85 4.80 -4.37
C LEU A 6 -2.25 6.04 -3.55
N THR A 7 -1.84 7.22 -4.01
CA THR A 7 -2.15 8.51 -3.37
C THR A 7 -2.01 9.65 -4.39
N ASP A 8 -2.72 10.74 -4.16
CA ASP A 8 -2.58 12.01 -4.86
C ASP A 8 -1.63 13.00 -4.14
N ARG A 9 -1.18 12.66 -2.93
CA ARG A 9 -0.29 13.46 -2.08
C ARG A 9 1.04 12.74 -1.84
N PRO A 10 1.88 12.56 -2.88
CA PRO A 10 3.20 11.99 -2.69
C PRO A 10 3.99 12.83 -1.68
N GLU A 11 4.95 12.20 -1.00
CA GLU A 11 5.79 12.81 0.05
C GLU A 11 5.05 13.17 1.35
N THR A 12 3.73 12.90 1.43
CA THR A 12 2.97 12.98 2.69
C THR A 12 2.83 11.58 3.30
N LEU A 13 3.36 11.38 4.51
CA LEU A 13 3.20 10.12 5.23
C LEU A 13 1.74 9.95 5.69
N SER A 14 1.01 9.08 4.99
CA SER A 14 -0.41 8.78 5.21
C SER A 14 -0.70 7.30 4.97
N ASN A 15 -1.85 6.83 5.45
CA ASN A 15 -2.33 5.45 5.24
C ASN A 15 -3.08 5.27 3.90
N ASP A 16 -2.97 6.24 2.98
CA ASP A 16 -3.68 6.25 1.69
C ASP A 16 -3.45 4.97 0.87
N PHE A 17 -2.26 4.37 0.97
CA PHE A 17 -1.97 3.09 0.33
C PHE A 17 -3.00 2.02 0.69
N PHE A 18 -3.26 1.82 1.98
CA PHE A 18 -4.18 0.79 2.46
C PHE A 18 -5.63 1.13 2.15
N VAL A 19 -6.01 2.41 2.32
CA VAL A 19 -7.35 2.91 2.01
C VAL A 19 -7.70 2.65 0.54
N ASN A 20 -6.79 3.01 -0.37
CA ASN A 20 -7.01 2.87 -1.80
C ASN A 20 -6.84 1.43 -2.31
N LEU A 21 -5.95 0.64 -1.71
CA LEU A 21 -5.79 -0.77 -2.04
C LEU A 21 -7.05 -1.58 -1.70
N LEU A 22 -7.66 -1.31 -0.55
CA LEU A 22 -8.81 -2.05 -0.03
C LEU A 22 -10.16 -1.50 -0.53
N SER A 23 -10.16 -0.35 -1.20
CA SER A 23 -11.36 0.22 -1.80
C SER A 23 -11.95 -0.74 -2.83
N MET A 24 -13.24 -1.05 -2.65
CA MET A 24 -14.00 -1.85 -3.60
C MET A 24 -14.35 -1.08 -4.88
N ASP A 25 -14.14 0.23 -4.92
CA ASP A 25 -14.41 1.05 -6.12
C ASP A 25 -13.34 0.86 -7.19
N THR A 26 -12.19 0.28 -6.82
CA THR A 26 -11.11 -0.05 -7.76
C THR A 26 -11.18 -1.53 -8.13
N GLN A 27 -11.08 -1.83 -9.43
CA GLN A 27 -10.92 -3.18 -9.96
C GLN A 27 -9.51 -3.34 -10.53
N TRP A 28 -8.81 -4.39 -10.08
CA TRP A 28 -7.46 -4.70 -10.51
C TRP A 28 -7.46 -5.77 -11.61
N THR A 29 -6.81 -5.48 -12.72
CA THR A 29 -6.64 -6.41 -13.85
C THR A 29 -5.19 -6.46 -14.31
N PRO A 30 -4.63 -7.64 -14.66
CA PRO A 30 -3.29 -7.71 -15.25
C PRO A 30 -3.21 -6.86 -16.52
N MET A 31 -2.10 -6.15 -16.70
CA MET A 31 -1.87 -5.35 -17.90
C MET A 31 -1.57 -6.28 -19.09
N THR A 32 -2.07 -5.95 -20.29
CA THR A 32 -1.84 -6.77 -21.48
C THR A 32 -0.34 -6.93 -21.75
N GLY A 33 0.14 -8.18 -21.83
CA GLY A 33 1.55 -8.49 -22.07
C GLY A 33 2.43 -8.49 -20.82
N SER A 34 1.88 -8.35 -19.62
CA SER A 34 2.62 -8.46 -18.35
C SER A 34 1.90 -9.36 -17.34
N THR A 35 2.66 -10.22 -16.65
CA THR A 35 2.16 -11.03 -15.52
C THR A 35 2.42 -10.37 -14.16
N GLU A 36 3.21 -9.30 -14.15
CA GLU A 36 3.75 -8.69 -12.93
C GLU A 36 3.13 -7.32 -12.63
N VAL A 37 2.49 -6.70 -13.63
CA VAL A 37 1.92 -5.34 -13.55
C VAL A 37 0.43 -5.40 -13.78
N PHE A 38 -0.29 -4.62 -12.97
CA PHE A 38 -1.75 -4.56 -12.92
C PHE A 38 -2.21 -3.11 -13.03
N GLU A 39 -3.35 -2.92 -13.68
CA GLU A 39 -4.06 -1.64 -13.72
C GLU A 39 -5.22 -1.68 -12.73
N GLY A 40 -5.32 -0.65 -11.90
CA GLY A 40 -6.46 -0.39 -11.03
C GLY A 40 -7.40 0.59 -11.73
N ARG A 41 -8.59 0.13 -12.12
CA ARG A 41 -9.59 0.94 -12.81
C ARG A 41 -10.76 1.27 -11.90
N ASP A 42 -11.33 2.45 -12.06
CA ASP A 42 -12.60 2.78 -11.44
C ASP A 42 -13.70 1.84 -11.95
N ARG A 43 -14.45 1.20 -11.05
CA ARG A 43 -15.48 0.23 -11.45
C ARG A 43 -16.65 0.84 -12.19
N VAL A 44 -16.92 2.13 -12.01
CA VAL A 44 -18.05 2.82 -12.63
C VAL A 44 -17.65 3.41 -13.97
N THR A 45 -16.53 4.13 -14.04
CA THR A 45 -16.10 4.81 -15.27
C THR A 45 -15.20 3.98 -16.18
N GLY A 46 -14.48 3.00 -15.61
CA GLY A 46 -13.47 2.22 -16.31
C GLY A 46 -12.12 2.94 -16.44
N ASP A 47 -12.00 4.17 -15.94
CA ASP A 47 -10.78 4.98 -16.03
C ASP A 47 -9.65 4.35 -15.21
N VAL A 48 -8.43 4.38 -15.75
CA VAL A 48 -7.24 3.91 -15.04
C VAL A 48 -6.90 4.91 -13.94
N LYS A 49 -6.96 4.46 -12.68
CA LYS A 49 -6.59 5.26 -11.50
C LYS A 49 -5.13 5.00 -11.10
N TYR A 50 -4.72 3.73 -11.10
CA TYR A 50 -3.44 3.30 -10.54
C TYR A 50 -2.77 2.22 -11.37
N THR A 51 -1.48 2.05 -11.14
CA THR A 51 -0.75 0.84 -11.54
C THR A 51 -0.07 0.24 -10.31
N ALA A 52 -0.01 -1.07 -10.24
CA ALA A 52 0.56 -1.80 -9.11
C ALA A 52 1.24 -3.08 -9.58
N THR A 53 2.14 -3.59 -8.77
CA THR A 53 2.82 -4.88 -8.98
C THR A 53 2.25 -5.95 -8.06
N ARG A 54 2.75 -7.19 -8.22
CA ARG A 54 2.44 -8.28 -7.28
C ARG A 54 2.78 -7.95 -5.83
N VAL A 55 3.88 -7.22 -5.59
CA VAL A 55 4.32 -6.84 -4.25
C VAL A 55 3.32 -5.91 -3.58
N ASP A 56 2.67 -5.04 -4.36
CA ASP A 56 1.64 -4.13 -3.84
C ASP A 56 0.31 -4.87 -3.59
N LEU A 57 -0.11 -5.72 -4.55
CA LEU A 57 -1.41 -6.39 -4.49
C LEU A 57 -1.47 -7.61 -3.56
N ILE A 58 -0.32 -8.12 -3.10
CA ILE A 58 -0.30 -9.22 -2.13
C ILE A 58 -0.99 -8.84 -0.82
N PHE A 59 -0.90 -7.57 -0.41
CA PHE A 59 -1.57 -7.04 0.78
C PHE A 59 -3.09 -7.00 0.65
N GLY A 60 -3.64 -7.08 -0.57
CA GLY A 60 -5.08 -7.16 -0.80
C GLY A 60 -5.61 -8.58 -1.02
N SER A 61 -4.73 -9.55 -1.26
CA SER A 61 -5.09 -10.91 -1.71
C SER A 61 -4.70 -12.03 -0.73
N HIS A 62 -3.59 -11.90 0.00
CA HIS A 62 -3.19 -12.88 1.02
C HIS A 62 -3.94 -12.59 2.32
N SER A 63 -4.67 -13.58 2.85
CA SER A 63 -5.59 -13.40 4.00
C SER A 63 -4.93 -12.73 5.22
N GLU A 64 -3.76 -13.21 5.64
CA GLU A 64 -3.06 -12.66 6.81
C GLU A 64 -2.54 -11.23 6.57
N LEU A 65 -1.94 -10.96 5.41
CA LEU A 65 -1.44 -9.62 5.06
C LEU A 65 -2.60 -8.64 4.89
N ARG A 66 -3.72 -9.12 4.35
CA ARG A 66 -4.95 -8.34 4.23
C ARG A 66 -5.51 -7.97 5.60
N ALA A 67 -5.50 -8.87 6.58
CA ALA A 67 -5.92 -8.54 7.93
C ALA A 67 -5.10 -7.39 8.53
N VAL A 68 -3.77 -7.37 8.29
CA VAL A 68 -2.90 -6.26 8.73
C VAL A 68 -3.18 -4.99 7.93
N ALA A 69 -3.38 -5.10 6.61
CA ALA A 69 -3.72 -3.96 5.76
C ALA A 69 -5.05 -3.31 6.19
N GLU A 70 -6.05 -4.13 6.56
CA GLU A 70 -7.36 -3.66 7.02
C GLU A 70 -7.24 -2.84 8.31
N VAL A 71 -6.37 -3.24 9.26
CA VAL A 71 -6.07 -2.43 10.45
C VAL A 71 -5.58 -1.04 10.04
N TYR A 72 -4.52 -0.94 9.23
CA TYR A 72 -4.00 0.37 8.84
C TYR A 72 -4.91 1.15 7.89
N GLY A 73 -5.83 0.49 7.17
CA GLY A 73 -6.83 1.12 6.31
C GLY A 73 -8.05 1.68 7.04
N GLN A 74 -8.21 1.43 8.34
CA GLN A 74 -9.32 1.97 9.14
C GLN A 74 -9.21 3.49 9.33
N ASN A 75 -10.36 4.16 9.48
CA ASN A 75 -10.45 5.61 9.61
C ASN A 75 -9.78 6.17 10.87
N ASP A 76 -9.74 5.39 11.95
CA ASP A 76 -9.18 5.74 13.26
C ASP A 76 -7.69 5.39 13.41
N ASN A 77 -7.09 4.69 12.43
CA ASN A 77 -5.71 4.20 12.53
C ASN A 77 -4.66 5.05 11.80
N ARG A 78 -5.00 6.30 11.44
CA ARG A 78 -4.06 7.24 10.80
C ARG A 78 -2.84 7.53 11.68
N GLU A 79 -3.06 7.87 12.95
CA GLU A 79 -1.97 8.16 13.90
C GLU A 79 -1.15 6.91 14.21
N LYS A 80 -1.83 5.78 14.40
CA LYS A 80 -1.19 4.47 14.60
C LYS A 80 -0.24 4.12 13.45
N PHE A 81 -0.69 4.28 12.20
CA PHE A 81 0.15 4.04 11.03
C PHE A 81 1.43 4.88 11.06
N VAL A 82 1.33 6.17 11.35
CA VAL A 82 2.50 7.07 11.41
C VAL A 82 3.48 6.62 12.49
N HIS A 83 3.00 6.33 13.70
CA HIS A 83 3.84 5.89 14.80
C HIS A 83 4.53 4.55 14.51
N ASP A 84 3.79 3.56 14.01
CA ASP A 84 4.34 2.24 13.70
C ASP A 84 5.33 2.30 12.53
N PHE A 85 5.06 3.13 11.52
CA PHE A 85 6.00 3.38 10.42
C PHE A 85 7.32 3.97 10.93
N VAL A 86 7.25 5.02 11.76
CA VAL A 86 8.45 5.67 12.32
C VAL A 86 9.23 4.70 13.21
N ALA A 87 8.54 3.90 14.03
CA ALA A 87 9.19 2.90 14.87
C ALA A 87 9.92 1.83 14.03
N ALA A 88 9.27 1.32 12.98
CA ALA A 88 9.88 0.35 12.07
C ALA A 88 11.06 0.96 11.29
N TRP A 89 10.92 2.20 10.81
CA TRP A 89 12.00 2.93 10.15
C TRP A 89 13.22 3.07 11.06
N ASN A 90 13.02 3.59 12.27
CA ASN A 90 14.10 3.74 13.25
C ASN A 90 14.75 2.40 13.62
N LYS A 91 13.97 1.33 13.72
CA LYS A 91 14.49 -0.03 13.95
C LYS A 91 15.45 -0.45 12.84
N VAL A 92 15.09 -0.24 11.56
CA VAL A 92 15.96 -0.57 10.43
C VAL A 92 17.22 0.29 10.42
N MET A 93 17.08 1.59 10.72
CA MET A 93 18.23 2.52 10.77
C MET A 93 19.26 2.17 11.85
N ASN A 94 18.88 1.40 12.88
CA ASN A 94 19.78 0.98 13.95
C ASN A 94 20.10 -0.53 13.91
N ALA A 95 19.76 -1.23 12.84
CA ALA A 95 19.91 -2.70 12.76
C ALA A 95 21.37 -3.18 12.82
N ASP A 96 22.34 -2.29 12.55
CA ASP A 96 23.78 -2.56 12.57
C ASP A 96 24.54 -1.82 13.70
N ARG A 97 23.81 -1.12 14.59
CA ARG A 97 24.37 -0.36 15.72
C ARG A 97 24.75 -1.26 16.89
N PHE A 98 25.65 -2.21 16.63
CA PHE A 98 26.20 -3.13 17.63
C PHE A 98 27.02 -2.42 18.73
N ASP A 99 27.36 -1.15 18.52
CA ASP A 99 28.08 -0.29 19.46
C ASP A 99 27.21 0.27 20.61
N VAL A 100 25.88 0.21 20.48
CA VAL A 100 24.91 0.78 21.44
C VAL A 100 24.05 -0.31 22.12
N ALA A 101 24.50 -1.56 22.08
CA ALA A 101 23.78 -2.73 22.61
C ALA A 101 23.78 -2.81 24.14
#